data_AF-A0A938QU90-F1
#
_entry.id   AF-A0A938QU90-F1
#
_cell.length_a   1.000
_cell.length_b   1.000
_cell.length_c   1.000
_cell.angle_alpha   90.00
_cell.angle_beta   90.00
_cell.angle_gamma   90.00
#
_symmetry.space_group_name_H-M   'P 1'
#
loop_
_entity.id
_entity.type
_entity.pdbx_description
1 polymer ?
#
loop_
_entity_poly.entity_id
_entity_poly.type
_entity_poly.pdbx_seq_one_letter_code
_entity_poly.pdbx_strand_id
1 'polypeptide(L)'
;MACWLVKTEPETYAFETLERDGRACWDLVRNYLARNNLRAMRVGEQAFVYHSVGPKEIVGICEIVREHYPDPKATDEGEPPDRWSAVDVKPVQRLPRPVSLDELKAHPILYKMELIRQSRLSVCPVTDEQWAAVLALADAEPPPTKPTKPTKPLATKPTKPTKPATKQPKPATKQKATKQKATKQ
;
A
#
# COMPACT_ATOMS: atom_id res chain seq x y z
N MET A 1 3.59 -9.85 13.73
CA MET A 1 3.41 -10.68 12.51
C MET A 1 3.25 -9.69 11.37
N ALA A 2 3.78 -9.91 10.16
CA ALA A 2 3.50 -8.94 9.10
C ALA A 2 2.04 -9.10 8.66
N CYS A 3 1.29 -8.00 8.67
CA CYS A 3 -0.07 -7.95 8.18
C CYS A 3 -0.09 -7.23 6.84
N TRP A 4 -1.02 -7.62 5.98
CA TRP A 4 -1.10 -7.11 4.61
C TRP A 4 -2.50 -6.62 4.27
N LEU A 5 -2.61 -5.95 3.12
CA LEU A 5 -3.88 -5.66 2.47
C LEU A 5 -3.73 -5.94 0.98
N VAL A 6 -4.73 -6.61 0.41
CA VAL A 6 -4.84 -6.93 -1.01
C VAL A 6 -6.14 -6.36 -1.57
N LYS A 7 -6.07 -5.74 -2.75
CA LYS A 7 -7.22 -5.17 -3.45
C LYS A 7 -7.77 -6.14 -4.48
N THR A 8 -9.09 -6.20 -4.58
CA THR A 8 -9.81 -6.84 -5.68
C THR A 8 -11.00 -5.99 -6.11
N GLU A 9 -11.41 -6.12 -7.36
CA GLU A 9 -12.65 -5.53 -7.86
C GLU A 9 -13.77 -6.56 -7.71
N PRO A 10 -14.88 -6.24 -7.01
CA PRO A 10 -15.94 -7.21 -6.73
C PRO A 10 -16.53 -7.85 -7.99
N GLU A 11 -16.63 -7.07 -9.07
CA GLU A 11 -17.13 -7.54 -10.37
C GLU A 11 -16.19 -8.55 -11.05
N THR A 12 -14.89 -8.52 -10.73
CA THR A 12 -13.91 -9.47 -11.27
C THR A 12 -13.72 -10.67 -10.35
N TYR A 13 -13.48 -10.43 -9.06
CA TYR A 13 -13.27 -11.50 -8.07
C TYR A 13 -13.63 -11.01 -6.66
N ALA A 14 -14.91 -11.14 -6.29
CA ALA A 14 -15.40 -10.77 -4.96
C ALA A 14 -14.88 -11.66 -3.83
N PHE A 15 -15.03 -11.23 -2.57
CA PHE A 15 -14.58 -12.02 -1.43
C PHE A 15 -15.44 -13.27 -1.23
N GLU A 16 -16.73 -13.19 -1.54
CA GLU A 16 -17.68 -14.30 -1.60
C GLU A 16 -17.19 -15.41 -2.53
N THR A 17 -16.56 -15.02 -3.65
CA THR A 17 -15.99 -15.96 -4.60
C THR A 17 -14.80 -16.69 -3.98
N LEU A 18 -13.93 -15.97 -3.26
CA LEU A 18 -12.84 -16.59 -2.50
C LEU A 18 -13.37 -17.52 -1.40
N GLU A 19 -14.44 -17.13 -0.70
CA GLU A 19 -15.12 -17.95 0.31
C GLU A 19 -15.62 -19.27 -0.28
N ARG A 20 -16.26 -19.20 -1.45
CA ARG A 20 -16.76 -20.37 -2.19
C ARG A 20 -15.63 -21.25 -2.72
N ASP A 21 -14.62 -20.66 -3.34
CA ASP A 21 -13.53 -21.38 -3.99
C ASP A 21 -12.55 -21.98 -2.97
N GLY A 22 -12.49 -21.41 -1.76
CA GLY A 22 -11.65 -21.87 -0.65
C GLY A 22 -10.16 -21.58 -0.82
N ARG A 23 -9.71 -21.28 -2.04
CA ARG A 23 -8.34 -20.85 -2.36
C ARG A 23 -8.32 -20.11 -3.69
N ALA A 24 -7.48 -19.09 -3.79
CA ALA A 24 -7.25 -18.36 -5.04
C ALA A 24 -5.75 -18.08 -5.26
N CYS A 25 -5.37 -18.02 -6.53
CA CYS A 25 -4.12 -17.42 -6.97
C CYS A 25 -4.31 -15.89 -7.00
N TRP A 26 -3.49 -15.16 -6.26
CA TRP A 26 -3.47 -13.70 -6.25
C TRP A 26 -2.47 -13.21 -7.30
N ASP A 27 -2.93 -13.11 -8.55
CA ASP A 27 -2.15 -12.79 -9.73
C ASP A 27 -2.41 -11.36 -10.27
N LEU A 28 -1.95 -11.09 -11.50
CA LEU A 28 -2.19 -9.84 -12.24
C LEU A 28 -1.66 -8.57 -11.56
N VAL A 29 -0.79 -8.72 -10.56
CA VAL A 29 -0.09 -7.58 -9.94
C VAL A 29 0.99 -7.07 -10.89
N ARG A 30 0.75 -5.89 -11.47
CA ARG A 30 1.64 -5.21 -12.45
C ARG A 30 2.32 -3.95 -11.90
N ASN A 31 2.36 -3.81 -10.58
CA ASN A 31 3.09 -2.74 -9.89
C ASN A 31 4.32 -3.32 -9.17
N TYR A 32 5.51 -2.78 -9.42
CA TYR A 32 6.76 -3.30 -8.84
C TYR A 32 6.79 -3.28 -7.31
N LEU A 33 6.22 -2.25 -6.66
CA LEU A 33 6.15 -2.20 -5.20
C LEU A 33 5.17 -3.26 -4.67
N ALA A 34 3.99 -3.37 -5.27
CA ALA A 34 3.03 -4.41 -4.91
C ALA A 34 3.60 -5.83 -5.11
N ARG A 35 4.32 -6.07 -6.22
CA ARG A 35 5.03 -7.32 -6.48
C ARG A 35 6.07 -7.61 -5.39
N ASN A 36 6.85 -6.61 -4.99
CA ASN A 36 7.83 -6.79 -3.92
C ASN A 36 7.15 -7.09 -2.58
N ASN A 37 5.96 -6.53 -2.32
CA ASN A 37 5.15 -6.89 -1.16
C ASN A 37 4.67 -8.34 -1.23
N LEU A 38 4.20 -8.83 -2.38
CA LEU A 38 3.88 -10.26 -2.57
C LEU A 38 5.07 -11.17 -2.27
N ARG A 39 6.27 -10.80 -2.73
CA ARG A 39 7.52 -11.55 -2.45
C ARG A 39 7.95 -11.52 -0.98
N ALA A 40 7.50 -10.52 -0.23
CA ALA A 40 7.79 -10.38 1.19
C ALA A 40 6.83 -11.18 2.09
N MET A 41 5.66 -11.57 1.59
CA MET A 41 4.69 -12.39 2.32
C MET A 41 5.25 -13.77 2.68
N ARG A 42 4.78 -14.33 3.79
CA ARG A 42 5.09 -15.68 4.27
C ARG A 42 3.83 -16.50 4.48
N VAL A 43 3.93 -17.83 4.35
CA VAL A 43 2.80 -18.72 4.68
C VAL A 43 2.37 -18.51 6.13
N GLY A 44 1.06 -18.38 6.34
CA GLY A 44 0.45 -18.15 7.65
C GLY A 44 0.29 -16.69 8.02
N GLU A 45 0.90 -15.75 7.28
CA GLU A 45 0.58 -14.32 7.41
C GLU A 45 -0.81 -14.03 6.83
N GLN A 46 -1.41 -12.93 7.28
CA GLN A 46 -2.78 -12.57 6.93
C GLN A 46 -2.84 -11.26 6.15
N ALA A 47 -3.87 -11.14 5.32
CA ALA A 47 -4.17 -9.95 4.56
C ALA A 47 -5.65 -9.57 4.68
N PHE A 48 -5.93 -8.28 4.80
CA PHE A 48 -7.26 -7.75 4.55
C PHE A 48 -7.58 -7.82 3.05
N VAL A 49 -8.80 -8.23 2.72
CA VAL A 49 -9.34 -8.15 1.37
C VAL A 49 -10.15 -6.86 1.25
N TYR A 50 -9.72 -5.98 0.34
CA TYR A 50 -10.31 -4.68 0.08
C TYR A 50 -10.98 -4.64 -1.30
N HIS A 51 -12.25 -4.24 -1.34
CA HIS A 51 -12.99 -3.98 -2.57
C HIS A 51 -12.66 -2.56 -3.08
N SER A 52 -12.15 -2.44 -4.31
CA SER A 52 -11.66 -1.15 -4.85
C SER A 52 -12.61 -0.40 -5.78
N VAL A 53 -13.60 -1.09 -6.34
CA VAL A 53 -14.62 -0.55 -7.27
C VAL A 53 -16.00 -0.79 -6.68
N GLY A 54 -16.91 0.17 -6.85
CA GLY A 54 -18.21 0.17 -6.17
C GLY A 54 -18.06 0.59 -4.69
N PRO A 55 -18.66 -0.14 -3.74
CA PRO A 55 -18.39 0.02 -2.32
C PRO A 55 -16.89 -0.18 -2.05
N LYS A 56 -16.26 0.86 -1.52
CA LYS A 56 -14.82 0.89 -1.25
C LYS A 56 -14.59 0.54 0.20
N GLU A 57 -14.29 -0.71 0.49
CA GLU A 57 -14.31 -1.22 1.85
C GLU A 57 -13.43 -2.44 2.07
N ILE A 58 -13.00 -2.65 3.30
CA ILE A 58 -12.41 -3.90 3.76
C ILE A 58 -13.56 -4.83 4.15
N VAL A 59 -13.60 -6.03 3.59
CA VAL A 59 -14.74 -6.95 3.75
C VAL A 59 -14.39 -8.25 4.48
N GLY A 60 -13.11 -8.60 4.53
CA GLY A 60 -12.70 -9.90 5.04
C GLY A 60 -11.19 -10.02 5.19
N ILE A 61 -10.78 -11.18 5.68
CA ILE A 61 -9.41 -11.58 5.95
C ILE A 61 -9.11 -12.86 5.18
N CYS A 62 -7.96 -12.91 4.53
CA CYS A 62 -7.39 -14.11 3.94
C CYS A 62 -6.01 -14.42 4.56
N GLU A 63 -5.54 -15.66 4.39
CA GLU A 63 -4.24 -16.14 4.83
C GLU A 63 -3.43 -16.59 3.62
N ILE A 64 -2.14 -16.26 3.61
CA ILE A 64 -1.21 -16.73 2.59
C ILE A 64 -0.93 -18.21 2.82
N VAL A 65 -1.21 -19.04 1.82
CA VAL A 65 -1.02 -20.50 1.85
C VAL A 65 0.10 -21.00 0.94
N ARG A 66 0.59 -20.13 0.03
CA ARG A 66 1.78 -20.37 -0.78
C ARG A 66 2.54 -19.06 -0.97
N GLU A 67 3.83 -19.09 -0.66
CA GLU A 67 4.72 -17.95 -0.94
C GLU A 67 4.84 -17.69 -2.44
N HIS A 68 5.49 -16.57 -2.78
CA HIS A 68 5.57 -16.10 -4.15
C HIS A 68 6.10 -17.14 -5.14
N TYR A 69 5.51 -17.13 -6.33
CA TYR A 69 5.98 -17.86 -7.51
C TYR A 69 5.74 -17.00 -8.76
N PRO A 70 6.36 -17.32 -9.92
CA PRO A 70 6.10 -16.61 -11.16
C PRO A 70 4.61 -16.55 -11.47
N ASP A 71 4.10 -15.37 -11.79
CA ASP A 71 2.68 -15.18 -12.12
C ASP A 71 2.33 -15.99 -13.39
N PRO A 72 1.41 -16.97 -13.33
CA PRO A 72 1.06 -17.81 -14.48
C PRO A 72 0.36 -17.04 -15.61
N LYS A 73 -0.14 -15.82 -15.33
CA LYS A 73 -0.75 -14.90 -16.30
C LYS A 73 0.25 -13.90 -16.88
N ALA A 74 1.51 -13.95 -16.50
CA ALA A 74 2.56 -13.12 -17.11
C ALA A 74 3.07 -13.80 -18.39
N THR A 75 2.52 -13.39 -19.54
CA THR A 75 2.88 -13.92 -20.87
C THR A 75 3.63 -12.90 -21.73
N ASP A 76 4.28 -11.92 -21.10
CA ASP A 76 5.00 -10.85 -21.81
C ASP A 76 6.18 -11.45 -22.60
N GLU A 77 6.08 -11.46 -23.94
CA GLU A 77 7.16 -11.95 -24.81
C GLU A 77 8.43 -11.11 -24.64
N GLY A 78 9.59 -11.78 -24.59
CA GLY A 78 10.90 -11.12 -24.46
C GLY A 78 11.26 -10.66 -23.04
N GLU A 79 10.40 -10.89 -22.06
CA GLU A 79 10.64 -10.54 -20.65
C GLU A 79 10.97 -11.79 -19.80
N PRO A 80 11.71 -11.63 -18.68
CA PRO A 80 11.99 -12.76 -17.79
C PRO A 80 10.69 -13.36 -17.22
N PRO A 81 10.56 -14.70 -17.16
CA PRO A 81 9.34 -15.35 -16.70
C PRO A 81 9.02 -15.06 -15.22
N ASP A 82 10.03 -14.69 -14.42
CA ASP A 82 9.90 -14.35 -13.01
C ASP A 82 9.68 -12.85 -12.77
N ARG A 83 9.47 -12.04 -13.83
CA ARG A 83 9.26 -10.59 -13.72
C ARG A 83 8.10 -10.24 -12.79
N TRP A 84 7.00 -10.98 -12.89
CA TRP A 84 5.80 -10.83 -12.08
C TRP A 84 5.64 -12.01 -11.13
N SER A 85 4.96 -11.79 -10.02
CA SER A 85 4.80 -12.81 -8.99
C SER A 85 3.37 -12.87 -8.51
N ALA A 86 2.92 -14.07 -8.18
CA ALA A 86 1.65 -14.37 -7.55
C ALA A 86 1.90 -15.12 -6.23
N VAL A 87 0.91 -15.11 -5.34
CA VAL A 87 0.85 -15.93 -4.12
C VAL A 87 -0.47 -16.69 -4.11
N ASP A 88 -0.62 -17.73 -3.31
CA ASP A 88 -1.94 -18.32 -3.08
C ASP A 88 -2.48 -17.91 -1.73
N VAL A 89 -3.77 -17.57 -1.68
CA VAL A 89 -4.49 -17.19 -0.47
C VAL A 89 -5.72 -18.07 -0.26
N LYS A 90 -6.15 -18.21 0.99
CA LYS A 90 -7.45 -18.82 1.36
C LYS A 90 -8.27 -17.85 2.22
N PRO A 91 -9.61 -17.89 2.19
CA PRO A 91 -10.43 -17.12 3.11
C PRO A 91 -10.19 -17.59 4.55
N VAL A 92 -10.24 -16.66 5.51
CA VAL A 92 -10.13 -16.96 6.94
C VAL A 92 -11.38 -16.53 7.68
N GLN A 93 -11.76 -15.25 7.51
CA GLN A 93 -12.84 -14.66 8.27
C GLN A 93 -13.46 -13.53 7.46
N ARG A 94 -14.79 -13.55 7.34
CA ARG A 94 -15.55 -12.40 6.89
C ARG A 94 -15.68 -11.40 8.04
N LEU A 95 -15.51 -10.11 7.74
CA LEU A 95 -15.75 -9.09 8.76
C LEU A 95 -17.26 -9.00 9.04
N PRO A 96 -17.68 -8.96 10.33
CA PRO A 96 -19.08 -8.78 10.71
C PRO A 96 -19.66 -7.50 10.10
N ARG A 97 -18.83 -6.45 10.08
CA ARG A 97 -19.14 -5.17 9.46
C ARG A 97 -18.01 -4.77 8.51
N PRO A 98 -18.31 -4.54 7.21
CA PRO A 98 -17.34 -3.95 6.30
C PRO A 98 -16.89 -2.58 6.80
N VAL A 99 -15.61 -2.27 6.61
CA VAL A 99 -15.01 -0.98 7.00
C VAL A 99 -14.78 -0.14 5.75
N SER A 100 -15.54 0.93 5.60
CA SER A 100 -15.53 1.78 4.41
C SER A 100 -14.27 2.65 4.33
N LEU A 101 -13.90 3.05 3.11
CA LEU A 101 -12.78 3.94 2.85
C LEU A 101 -12.92 5.29 3.58
N ASP A 102 -14.15 5.76 3.76
CA ASP A 102 -14.39 7.03 4.45
C ASP A 102 -14.14 6.90 5.96
N GLU A 103 -14.50 5.76 6.56
CA GLU A 103 -14.11 5.45 7.94
C GLU A 103 -12.59 5.32 8.08
N LEU A 104 -11.92 4.66 7.13
CA LEU A 104 -10.45 4.55 7.12
C LEU A 104 -9.78 5.93 7.06
N LYS A 105 -10.34 6.87 6.28
CA LYS A 105 -9.81 8.24 6.18
C LYS A 105 -10.11 9.09 7.41
N ALA A 106 -11.26 8.87 8.07
CA ALA A 106 -11.64 9.60 9.26
C ALA A 106 -10.84 9.15 10.50
N HIS A 107 -10.33 7.92 10.50
CA HIS A 107 -9.64 7.37 11.66
C HIS A 107 -8.17 7.88 11.80
N PRO A 108 -7.75 8.38 12.98
CA PRO A 108 -6.42 8.97 13.22
C PRO A 108 -5.21 8.04 12.98
N ILE A 109 -5.41 6.73 13.04
CA ILE A 109 -4.33 5.75 12.76
C ILE A 109 -4.38 5.31 11.29
N LEU A 110 -5.58 5.14 10.73
CA LEU A 110 -5.77 4.48 9.43
C LEU A 110 -5.57 5.44 8.26
N TYR A 111 -5.75 6.75 8.45
CA TYR A 111 -5.49 7.73 7.38
C TYR A 111 -4.04 7.69 6.83
N LYS A 112 -3.10 7.13 7.62
CA LYS A 112 -1.69 6.96 7.25
C LYS A 112 -1.40 5.68 6.46
N MET A 113 -2.37 4.78 6.30
CA MET A 113 -2.21 3.53 5.56
C MET A 113 -1.73 3.79 4.13
N GLU A 114 -0.91 2.88 3.61
CA GLU A 114 -0.46 2.95 2.21
C GLU A 114 -1.62 2.85 1.22
N LEU A 115 -2.70 2.14 1.58
CA LEU A 115 -3.97 2.11 0.85
C LEU A 115 -4.47 3.51 0.46
N ILE A 116 -4.41 4.46 1.40
CA ILE A 116 -4.92 5.84 1.23
C ILE A 116 -3.86 6.71 0.54
N ARG A 117 -2.59 6.57 0.96
CA ARG A 117 -1.50 7.41 0.45
C ARG A 117 -1.09 7.06 -0.98
N GLN A 118 -1.29 5.81 -1.40
CA GLN A 118 -0.91 5.28 -2.70
C GLN A 118 -2.09 4.55 -3.35
N SER A 119 -3.02 5.30 -3.94
CA SER A 119 -4.27 4.76 -4.49
C SER A 119 -4.06 3.63 -5.52
N ARG A 120 -2.98 3.70 -6.31
CA ARG A 120 -2.61 2.72 -7.35
C ARG A 120 -1.86 1.49 -6.81
N LEU A 121 -1.58 1.42 -5.51
CA LEU A 121 -0.91 0.27 -4.90
C LEU A 121 -1.97 -0.78 -4.52
N SER A 122 -1.90 -1.96 -5.13
CA SER A 122 -2.89 -3.04 -4.94
C SER A 122 -2.55 -4.01 -3.81
N VAL A 123 -1.28 -4.06 -3.40
CA VAL A 123 -0.81 -4.88 -2.29
C VAL A 123 0.06 -4.00 -1.41
N CYS A 124 -0.27 -3.86 -0.13
CA CYS A 124 0.49 -3.03 0.79
C CYS A 124 0.61 -3.65 2.19
N PRO A 125 1.68 -3.35 2.93
CA PRO A 125 1.78 -3.71 4.34
C PRO A 125 0.76 -2.94 5.18
N VAL A 126 0.37 -3.56 6.30
CA VAL A 126 -0.49 -3.01 7.35
C VAL A 126 0.25 -3.18 8.67
N THR A 127 0.37 -2.09 9.44
CA THR A 127 1.00 -2.17 10.77
C THR A 127 0.09 -2.87 11.77
N ASP A 128 0.66 -3.40 12.85
CA ASP A 128 -0.13 -4.04 13.91
C ASP A 128 -1.18 -3.08 14.50
N GLU A 129 -0.85 -1.78 14.65
CA GLU A 129 -1.78 -0.74 15.09
C GLU A 129 -2.92 -0.51 14.09
N GLN A 130 -2.62 -0.52 12.78
CA GLN A 130 -3.64 -0.37 11.74
C GLN A 130 -4.53 -1.61 11.68
N TRP A 131 -3.95 -2.80 11.83
CA TRP A 131 -4.69 -4.06 11.86
C TRP A 131 -5.70 -4.08 12.99
N ALA A 132 -5.24 -3.78 14.22
CA ALA A 132 -6.11 -3.70 15.39
C ALA A 132 -7.21 -2.64 15.24
N ALA A 133 -6.89 -1.47 14.68
CA ALA A 133 -7.89 -0.42 14.46
C ALA A 133 -8.95 -0.81 13.43
N VAL A 134 -8.60 -1.51 12.35
CA VAL A 134 -9.59 -2.03 11.38
C VAL A 134 -10.49 -3.07 12.05
N LEU A 135 -9.92 -4.02 12.80
CA LEU A 135 -10.71 -5.03 13.51
C LEU A 135 -11.68 -4.41 14.53
N ALA A 136 -11.22 -3.39 15.27
CA ALA A 136 -12.05 -2.66 16.21
C ALA A 136 -13.21 -1.94 15.52
N LEU A 137 -12.97 -1.30 14.37
CA LEU A 137 -14.06 -0.71 13.58
C LEU A 137 -15.02 -1.78 13.06
N ALA A 138 -14.51 -2.93 12.64
CA ALA A 138 -15.30 -4.02 12.08
C ALA A 138 -16.11 -4.83 13.11
N ASP A 139 -15.98 -4.51 14.41
CA ASP A 139 -16.49 -5.32 15.52
C ASP A 139 -16.02 -6.79 15.43
N ALA A 140 -14.78 -7.00 14.98
CA ALA A 140 -14.21 -8.30 14.70
C ALA A 140 -13.15 -8.68 15.74
N GLU A 141 -13.22 -9.93 16.22
CA GLU A 141 -12.10 -10.52 16.94
C GLU A 141 -10.97 -10.91 15.96
N PRO A 142 -9.70 -10.80 16.38
CA PRO A 142 -8.58 -11.22 15.55
C PRO A 142 -8.63 -12.74 15.35
N PRO A 143 -8.54 -13.23 14.09
CA PRO A 143 -8.51 -14.66 13.84
C PRO A 143 -7.27 -15.30 14.48
N PRO A 144 -7.36 -16.59 14.91
CA PRO A 144 -6.21 -17.29 15.46
C PRO A 144 -5.11 -17.37 14.40
N THR A 145 -3.94 -16.85 14.74
CA THR A 145 -2.78 -16.88 13.87
C THR A 145 -1.82 -17.98 14.30
N LYS A 146 -1.24 -18.72 13.35
CA LYS A 146 -0.13 -19.62 13.67
C LYS A 146 1.09 -18.78 14.04
N PRO A 147 1.86 -19.11 15.09
CA PRO A 147 3.03 -18.34 15.47
C PRO A 147 4.07 -18.38 14.33
N THR A 148 4.19 -17.28 13.58
CA THR A 148 5.25 -17.10 12.60
C THR A 148 6.44 -16.38 13.22
N LYS A 149 7.64 -16.78 12.80
CA LYS A 149 8.93 -16.23 13.24
C LYS A 149 8.96 -14.70 13.07
N PRO A 150 9.57 -13.91 13.98
CA PRO A 150 9.56 -12.45 13.88
C PRO A 150 10.16 -11.96 12.56
N THR A 151 9.32 -11.40 11.70
CA THR A 151 9.75 -10.76 10.45
C THR A 151 10.34 -9.39 10.80
N LYS A 152 11.56 -9.12 10.33
CA LYS A 152 12.26 -7.84 10.49
C LYS A 152 11.40 -6.71 9.91
N PRO A 153 11.24 -5.54 10.57
CA PRO A 153 10.46 -4.44 10.03
C PRO A 153 10.98 -4.09 8.63
N LEU A 154 10.08 -4.06 7.64
CA LEU A 154 10.40 -3.56 6.31
C LEU A 154 10.80 -2.10 6.48
N ALA A 155 12.07 -1.78 6.26
CA ALA A 155 12.61 -0.46 6.47
C ALA A 155 11.84 0.56 5.61
N THR A 156 10.99 1.35 6.26
CA THR A 156 10.49 2.60 5.69
C THR A 156 11.70 3.48 5.44
N LYS A 157 12.11 3.64 4.18
CA LYS A 157 13.15 4.62 3.83
C LYS A 157 12.68 5.98 4.36
N PRO A 158 13.46 6.68 5.20
CA PRO A 158 13.11 8.02 5.61
C PRO A 158 13.05 8.91 4.36
N THR A 159 11.84 9.39 4.04
CA THR A 159 11.64 10.47 3.08
C THR A 159 12.41 11.69 3.56
N LYS A 160 13.49 12.02 2.84
CA LYS A 160 14.25 13.26 3.03
C LYS A 160 13.28 14.44 2.91
N PRO A 161 13.24 15.37 3.88
CA PRO A 161 12.40 16.55 3.76
C PRO A 161 12.90 17.39 2.57
N THR A 162 12.05 17.50 1.55
CA THR A 162 12.25 18.43 0.45
C THR A 162 12.10 19.84 1.02
N LYS A 163 13.21 20.56 1.10
CA LYS A 163 13.27 21.97 1.52
C LYS A 163 12.34 22.80 0.61
N PRO A 164 11.43 23.64 1.13
CA PRO A 164 10.66 24.54 0.29
C PRO A 164 11.60 25.54 -0.39
N ALA A 165 11.45 25.68 -1.70
CA ALA A 165 12.17 26.67 -2.50
C ALA A 165 11.65 28.08 -2.14
N THR A 166 12.37 28.77 -1.27
CA THR A 166 12.16 30.20 -1.01
C THR A 166 12.57 30.99 -2.26
N LYS A 167 11.60 31.51 -3.01
CA LYS A 167 11.84 32.57 -4.01
C LYS A 167 12.35 33.82 -3.28
N GLN A 168 13.61 34.17 -3.49
CA GLN A 168 14.13 35.49 -3.14
C GLN A 168 13.62 36.53 -4.16
N PRO A 169 13.16 37.71 -3.74
CA PRO A 169 12.91 38.83 -4.65
C PRO A 169 14.22 39.52 -5.05
N LYS A 170 14.31 39.93 -6.33
CA LYS A 170 15.45 40.66 -6.92
C LYS A 170 15.63 42.03 -6.24
N PRO A 171 16.86 42.46 -5.91
CA PRO A 171 17.10 43.82 -5.42
C PRO A 171 17.14 44.84 -6.59
N ALA A 172 16.53 46.00 -6.36
CA ALA A 172 16.56 47.16 -7.22
C ALA A 172 17.92 47.89 -7.11
N THR A 173 18.54 48.17 -8.25
CA THR A 173 19.81 48.92 -8.35
C THR A 173 19.56 50.40 -8.07
N LYS A 174 20.09 50.90 -6.95
CA LYS A 174 20.18 52.35 -6.67
C LYS A 174 21.39 52.97 -7.37
N GLN A 175 21.14 54.11 -8.01
CA GLN A 175 22.12 55.03 -8.58
C GLN A 175 23.16 55.46 -7.54
N LYS A 176 24.41 55.59 -7.98
CA LYS A 176 25.47 56.27 -7.22
C LYS A 176 26.05 57.38 -8.09
N ALA A 177 25.75 58.62 -7.70
CA ALA A 177 26.39 59.82 -8.19
C ALA A 177 27.84 59.87 -7.68
N THR A 178 28.78 60.23 -8.54
CA THR A 178 30.11 60.71 -8.14
C THR A 178 30.45 61.95 -8.97
N LYS A 179 30.82 63.02 -8.27
CA LYS A 179 31.15 64.35 -8.79
C LYS A 179 32.68 64.50 -8.93
N GLN A 180 33.07 65.32 -9.91
CA GLN A 180 34.24 66.24 -9.97
C GLN A 180 35.65 65.71 -10.33
N LYS A 181 36.16 66.20 -11.48
CA LYS A 181 37.27 67.19 -11.62
C LYS A 181 37.44 67.48 -13.13
N ALA A 182 37.20 68.70 -13.63
CA ALA A 182 38.08 69.88 -13.67
C ALA A 182 39.21 69.84 -14.73
N THR A 183 39.10 70.78 -15.69
CA THR A 183 40.15 71.69 -16.26
C THR A 183 40.65 71.50 -17.72
N LYS A 184 40.61 72.63 -18.47
CA LYS A 184 41.45 73.09 -19.61
C LYS A 184 41.21 72.43 -20.98
N GLN A 185 41.10 73.13 -22.12
CA GLN A 185 41.32 74.53 -22.55
C GLN A 185 40.18 74.95 -23.48
#